data_AF-A0A420Y6N4-F1
#
_entry.id   AF-A0A420Y6N4-F1
#
_cell.length_a   1.000
_cell.length_b   1.000
_cell.length_c   1.000
_cell.angle_alpha   90.00
_cell.angle_beta   90.00
_cell.angle_gamma   90.00
#
_symmetry.space_group_name_H-M   'P 1'
#
loop_
_entity.id
_entity.type
_entity.pdbx_description
1 polymer ?
#
loop_
_entity_poly.entity_id
_entity_poly.type
_entity_poly.pdbx_seq_one_letter_code
_entity_poly.pdbx_strand_id
1 'polypeptide(L)'
;MADDDSSDLSSLSSLSPPPSDDESDVQLEEKQGILKFFHKVDNSKEVPKEKTEESSPPPRKRSPSPPHEYVLADNPDIAFIVMFRARFADCFAKTLATFGPQELESDVVDTVPGERVEHFLCALLRLLLNRKQDVKYV
;
A
#
# COMPACT_ATOMS: atom_id res chain seq x y z
N MET A 1 -34.54 -33.35 22.68
CA MET A 1 -33.14 -33.80 22.77
C MET A 1 -32.47 -33.19 21.55
N ALA A 2 -32.03 -31.94 21.59
CA ALA A 2 -30.92 -31.38 22.38
C ALA A 2 -29.61 -32.05 21.99
N ASP A 3 -29.02 -31.57 20.90
CA ASP A 3 -27.58 -31.48 20.76
C ASP A 3 -27.28 -30.09 20.20
N ASP A 4 -26.48 -29.40 21.00
CA ASP A 4 -26.21 -27.98 21.07
C ASP A 4 -25.01 -27.68 20.16
N ASP A 5 -25.16 -26.70 19.27
CA ASP A 5 -24.13 -26.23 18.34
C ASP A 5 -23.13 -25.36 19.11
N SER A 6 -22.33 -25.97 19.98
CA SER A 6 -21.35 -25.25 20.81
C SER A 6 -20.11 -24.92 19.99
N SER A 7 -20.15 -23.70 19.48
CA SER A 7 -19.09 -22.99 18.80
C SER A 7 -17.90 -22.71 19.74
N ASP A 8 -16.78 -23.41 19.56
CA ASP A 8 -15.47 -22.98 20.08
C ASP A 8 -14.64 -22.35 18.95
N LEU A 9 -15.12 -21.22 18.42
CA LEU A 9 -14.31 -20.29 17.62
C LEU A 9 -13.81 -19.12 18.47
N SER A 10 -13.51 -19.38 19.75
CA SER A 10 -12.89 -18.41 20.68
C SER A 10 -11.39 -18.19 20.43
N SER A 11 -10.96 -18.06 19.17
CA SER A 11 -9.56 -17.75 18.81
C SER A 11 -9.39 -16.44 18.06
N LEU A 12 -10.45 -15.65 17.86
CA LEU A 12 -10.32 -14.27 17.36
C LEU A 12 -10.03 -13.24 18.48
N SER A 13 -9.92 -13.67 19.73
CA SER A 13 -9.38 -12.85 20.82
C SER A 13 -7.83 -12.90 20.86
N SER A 14 -7.19 -12.69 19.70
CA SER A 14 -5.73 -12.54 19.60
C SER A 14 -5.33 -11.43 18.61
N LEU A 15 -6.25 -10.54 18.27
CA LEU A 15 -5.91 -9.26 17.69
C LEU A 15 -5.91 -8.22 18.81
N SER A 16 -4.72 -7.72 19.13
CA SER A 16 -4.54 -6.61 20.05
C SER A 16 -5.42 -5.43 19.62
N PRO A 17 -6.08 -4.72 20.55
CA PRO A 17 -6.77 -3.49 20.21
C PRO A 17 -5.81 -2.52 19.50
N PRO A 18 -6.32 -1.67 18.58
CA PRO A 18 -5.51 -0.60 18.04
C PRO A 18 -5.00 0.27 19.20
N PRO A 19 -3.73 0.74 19.15
CA PRO A 19 -3.24 1.65 20.18
C PRO A 19 -4.17 2.86 20.25
N SER A 20 -4.57 3.19 21.47
CA SER A 20 -5.36 4.39 21.76
C SER A 20 -4.59 5.61 21.26
N ASP A 21 -5.30 6.49 20.55
CA ASP A 21 -4.83 7.73 19.93
C ASP A 21 -4.57 8.82 20.99
N ASP A 22 -3.68 8.54 21.96
CA ASP A 22 -3.22 9.50 22.96
C ASP A 22 -1.71 9.71 22.79
N GLU A 23 -1.38 10.74 22.01
CA GLU A 23 -0.03 11.26 21.82
C GLU A 23 0.47 11.88 23.14
N SER A 24 1.04 11.09 24.03
CA SER A 24 2.17 11.51 24.88
C SER A 24 2.66 10.36 25.77
N ASP A 25 3.98 10.16 25.76
CA ASP A 25 4.75 9.34 26.70
C ASP A 25 4.97 7.85 26.34
N VAL A 26 5.67 7.62 25.22
CA VAL A 26 6.37 6.34 25.01
C VAL A 26 7.70 6.40 25.77
N GLN A 27 7.70 5.93 27.02
CA GLN A 27 8.92 5.74 27.80
C GLN A 27 9.71 4.55 27.20
N LEU A 28 10.67 4.86 26.32
CA LEU A 28 11.57 3.87 25.72
C LEU A 28 12.57 3.38 26.79
N GLU A 29 12.25 2.26 27.45
CA GLU A 29 13.22 1.54 28.28
C GLU A 29 14.40 1.07 27.40
N GLU A 30 15.59 1.63 27.66
CA GLU A 30 16.84 1.38 26.94
C GLU A 30 17.35 -0.05 27.17
N LYS A 31 16.67 -1.05 26.58
CA LYS A 31 17.21 -2.40 26.47
C LYS A 31 18.27 -2.40 25.38
N GLN A 32 19.52 -2.13 25.79
CA GLN A 32 20.79 -2.37 25.09
C GLN A 32 20.58 -2.75 23.62
N GLY A 33 20.35 -1.72 22.80
CA GLY A 33 20.12 -1.84 21.37
C GLY A 33 21.37 -2.28 20.61
N ILE A 34 21.39 -2.03 19.29
CA ILE A 34 22.43 -2.40 18.31
C ILE A 34 23.87 -1.99 18.69
N LEU A 35 24.05 -1.23 19.76
CA LEU A 35 25.34 -0.89 20.40
C LEU A 35 26.28 -2.08 20.69
N LYS A 36 25.75 -3.31 20.80
CA LYS A 36 26.56 -4.55 20.93
C LYS A 36 27.29 -4.98 19.64
N PHE A 37 26.91 -4.42 18.50
CA PHE A 37 27.57 -4.70 17.20
C PHE A 37 28.65 -3.67 16.84
N PHE A 38 28.77 -2.59 17.61
CA PHE A 38 29.83 -1.61 17.40
C PHE A 38 31.03 -1.97 18.27
N HIS A 39 32.12 -2.40 17.65
CA HIS A 39 33.40 -2.57 18.33
C HIS A 39 33.90 -1.21 18.80
N LYS A 40 34.08 -1.05 20.11
CA LYS A 40 34.63 0.16 20.71
C LYS A 40 36.11 0.22 20.38
N VAL A 41 36.51 1.20 19.57
CA VAL A 41 37.92 1.44 19.26
C VAL A 41 38.56 2.09 20.49
N ASP A 42 39.51 1.40 21.12
CA ASP A 42 40.27 1.92 22.25
C ASP A 42 41.13 3.11 21.78
N ASN A 43 40.66 4.32 22.09
CA ASN A 43 41.43 5.55 21.96
C ASN A 43 42.46 5.65 23.09
N SER A 44 43.48 4.80 23.05
CA SER A 44 44.69 4.96 23.86
C SER A 44 45.90 5.12 22.94
N LYS A 45 45.92 6.23 22.20
CA LYS A 45 47.15 6.86 21.71
C LYS A 45 46.89 8.35 21.61
N GLU A 46 47.55 9.09 22.49
CA GLU A 46 47.59 10.55 22.49
C GLU A 46 47.99 11.06 21.09
N VAL A 47 47.11 11.87 20.49
CA VAL A 47 47.45 12.73 19.36
C VAL A 47 46.86 14.12 19.66
N PRO A 48 47.64 15.21 19.49
CA PRO A 48 47.33 16.52 20.07
C PRO A 48 45.99 17.14 19.64
N LYS A 49 45.39 17.89 20.58
CA LYS A 49 44.32 18.87 20.39
C LYS A 49 44.69 19.89 19.30
N GLU A 50 44.39 19.59 18.04
CA GLU A 50 44.19 20.58 16.97
C GLU A 50 43.73 19.85 15.71
N LYS A 51 42.43 19.94 15.41
CA LYS A 51 41.84 20.12 14.07
C LYS A 51 40.34 19.86 14.12
N THR A 52 39.64 20.98 14.09
CA THR A 52 38.44 21.21 13.27
C THR A 52 37.30 20.21 13.45
N GLU A 53 36.24 20.67 14.12
CA GLU A 53 34.88 20.24 13.84
C GLU A 53 34.61 20.51 12.35
N GLU A 54 35.00 19.59 11.47
CA GLU A 54 34.59 19.62 10.08
C GLU A 54 33.10 19.26 10.06
N SER A 55 32.28 20.30 10.16
CA SER A 55 30.88 20.25 9.78
C SER A 55 30.79 19.47 8.47
N SER A 56 30.07 18.34 8.48
CA SER A 56 29.80 17.61 7.25
C SER A 56 29.24 18.59 6.22
N PRO A 57 29.74 18.58 4.97
CA PRO A 57 29.30 19.54 3.98
C PRO A 57 27.77 19.44 3.85
N PRO A 58 27.05 20.58 3.81
CA PRO A 58 25.59 20.56 3.74
C PRO A 58 25.15 19.66 2.58
N PRO A 59 24.08 18.86 2.75
CA PRO A 59 23.58 17.97 1.72
C PRO A 59 23.49 18.74 0.42
N ARG A 60 24.19 18.25 -0.62
CA ARG A 60 24.20 18.92 -1.92
C ARG A 60 22.76 19.19 -2.32
N LYS A 61 22.41 20.47 -2.48
CA LYS A 61 21.12 20.88 -3.00
C LYS A 61 20.96 20.20 -4.36
N ARG A 62 20.04 19.24 -4.44
CA ARG A 62 19.70 18.59 -5.70
C ARG A 62 19.12 19.67 -6.61
N SER A 63 19.53 19.69 -7.87
CA SER A 63 18.81 20.47 -8.88
C SER A 63 17.33 20.06 -8.83
N PRO A 64 16.38 20.99 -9.03
CA PRO A 64 14.97 20.63 -9.09
C PRO A 64 14.76 19.51 -10.11
N SER A 65 13.82 18.61 -9.83
CA SER A 65 13.42 17.59 -10.79
C SER A 65 12.99 18.28 -12.09
N PRO A 66 13.29 17.67 -13.25
CA PRO A 66 12.78 18.15 -14.53
C PRO A 66 11.26 18.40 -14.47
N PRO A 67 10.72 19.35 -15.25
CA PRO A 67 9.28 19.52 -15.37
C PRO A 67 8.61 18.20 -15.74
N HIS A 68 7.57 17.82 -14.99
CA HIS A 68 6.84 16.58 -15.21
C HIS A 68 6.03 16.68 -16.50
N GLU A 69 6.22 15.72 -17.41
CA GLU A 69 5.40 15.58 -18.60
C GLU A 69 4.20 14.70 -18.27
N TYR A 70 3.00 15.13 -18.63
CA TYR A 70 1.80 14.33 -18.43
C TYR A 70 1.83 13.12 -19.36
N VAL A 71 1.91 11.93 -18.76
CA VAL A 71 1.87 10.63 -19.44
C VAL A 71 0.57 9.93 -19.07
N LEU A 72 0.17 8.89 -19.82
CA LEU A 72 -0.99 8.07 -19.48
C LEU A 72 -0.92 7.50 -18.06
N ALA A 73 0.27 7.23 -17.54
CA ALA A 73 0.50 6.85 -16.14
C ALA A 73 -0.04 7.86 -15.12
N ASP A 74 -0.21 9.13 -15.50
CA ASP A 74 -0.77 10.18 -14.64
C ASP A 74 -2.30 10.24 -14.67
N ASN A 75 -2.94 9.40 -15.48
CA ASN A 75 -4.39 9.41 -15.58
C ASN A 75 -5.02 8.83 -14.28
N PRO A 76 -5.74 9.65 -13.48
CA PRO A 76 -6.35 9.19 -12.24
C PRO A 76 -7.44 8.13 -12.46
N ASP A 77 -8.02 8.05 -13.65
CA ASP A 77 -9.08 7.08 -13.98
C ASP A 77 -8.55 5.64 -13.95
N ILE A 78 -7.30 5.43 -14.37
CA ILE A 78 -6.63 4.11 -14.30
C ILE A 78 -6.56 3.66 -12.84
N ALA A 79 -6.12 4.55 -11.96
CA ALA A 79 -6.04 4.27 -10.52
C ALA A 79 -7.44 3.99 -9.94
N PHE A 80 -8.45 4.77 -10.33
CA PHE A 80 -9.83 4.56 -9.89
C PHE A 80 -10.36 3.18 -10.31
N ILE A 81 -10.17 2.78 -11.57
CA ILE A 81 -10.65 1.48 -12.08
C ILE A 81 -9.97 0.31 -11.36
N VAL A 82 -8.65 0.38 -11.18
CA VAL A 82 -7.89 -0.66 -10.46
C VAL A 82 -8.36 -0.77 -9.01
N MET A 83 -8.53 0.36 -8.33
CA MET A 83 -9.04 0.38 -6.95
C MET A 83 -10.47 -0.15 -6.86
N PHE A 84 -11.35 0.25 -7.78
CA PHE A 84 -12.72 -0.23 -7.83
C PHE A 84 -12.75 -1.75 -7.97
N ARG A 85 -12.00 -2.30 -8.93
CA ARG A 85 -11.89 -3.75 -9.12
C ARG A 85 -11.39 -4.46 -7.85
N ALA A 86 -10.39 -3.90 -7.18
CA ALA A 86 -9.85 -4.48 -5.95
C ALA A 86 -10.85 -4.43 -4.78
N ARG A 87 -11.57 -3.31 -4.62
CA ARG A 87 -12.56 -3.10 -3.56
C ARG A 87 -13.80 -3.97 -3.72
N PHE A 88 -14.22 -4.22 -4.96
CA PHE A 88 -15.41 -5.00 -5.28
C PHE A 88 -15.07 -6.39 -5.84
N ALA A 89 -13.91 -6.96 -5.46
CA ALA A 89 -13.45 -8.25 -5.97
C ALA A 89 -14.50 -9.37 -5.79
N ASP A 90 -15.27 -9.32 -4.70
CA ASP A 90 -16.31 -10.30 -4.38
C ASP A 90 -17.55 -10.21 -5.30
N CYS A 91 -17.76 -9.08 -5.98
CA CYS A 91 -18.82 -8.93 -6.97
C CYS A 91 -18.48 -9.58 -8.32
N PHE A 92 -17.22 -9.99 -8.52
CA PHE A 92 -16.74 -10.57 -9.75
C PHE A 92 -16.48 -12.08 -9.61
N ALA A 93 -16.46 -12.79 -10.74
CA ALA A 93 -16.10 -14.20 -10.75
C ALA A 93 -14.62 -14.38 -10.35
N LYS A 94 -14.32 -15.41 -9.55
CA LYS A 94 -12.95 -15.73 -9.11
C LYS A 94 -11.99 -16.05 -10.26
N THR A 95 -12.52 -16.44 -11.42
CA THR A 95 -11.76 -16.72 -12.64
C THR A 95 -11.44 -15.46 -13.44
N LEU A 96 -12.04 -14.30 -13.12
CA LEU A 96 -11.81 -13.05 -13.82
C LEU A 96 -10.41 -12.51 -13.49
N ALA A 97 -9.65 -12.15 -14.52
CA ALA A 97 -8.27 -11.70 -14.38
C ALA A 97 -8.13 -10.50 -13.41
N THR A 98 -7.05 -10.54 -12.64
CA THR A 98 -6.52 -9.39 -11.88
C THR A 98 -5.59 -8.59 -12.79
N PHE A 99 -5.60 -7.27 -12.63
CA PHE A 99 -4.69 -6.36 -13.33
C PHE A 99 -4.34 -5.18 -12.42
N GLY A 100 -3.12 -4.68 -12.56
CA GLY A 100 -2.67 -3.44 -11.93
C GLY A 100 -2.76 -2.26 -12.90
N PRO A 101 -2.20 -1.10 -12.50
CA PRO A 101 -2.23 0.11 -13.32
C PRO A 101 -1.51 -0.05 -14.66
N GLN A 102 -0.35 -0.73 -14.64
CA GLN A 102 0.48 -0.90 -15.83
C GLN A 102 -0.18 -1.83 -16.85
N GLU A 103 -0.77 -2.93 -16.39
CA GLU A 103 -1.48 -3.86 -17.27
C GLU A 103 -2.72 -3.19 -17.87
N LEU A 104 -3.47 -2.44 -17.06
CA LEU A 104 -4.63 -1.69 -17.53
C LEU A 104 -4.23 -0.65 -18.58
N GLU A 105 -3.14 0.09 -18.36
CA GLU A 105 -2.59 1.03 -19.35
C GLU A 105 -2.28 0.32 -20.66
N SER A 106 -1.53 -0.80 -20.61
CA SER A 106 -1.18 -1.54 -21.82
C SER A 106 -2.38 -2.08 -22.58
N ASP A 107 -3.43 -2.50 -21.87
CA ASP A 107 -4.62 -3.12 -22.46
C ASP A 107 -5.61 -2.08 -23.01
N VAL A 108 -5.42 -0.77 -22.78
CA VAL A 108 -6.32 0.30 -23.29
C VAL A 108 -5.67 1.25 -24.28
N VAL A 109 -4.37 1.09 -24.56
CA VAL A 109 -3.62 1.93 -25.51
C VAL A 109 -4.09 1.70 -26.95
N ASP A 110 -4.43 0.46 -27.30
CA ASP A 110 -4.86 0.09 -28.64
C ASP A 110 -6.36 0.36 -28.88
N THR A 111 -6.76 0.41 -30.15
CA THR A 111 -8.17 0.61 -30.54
C THR A 111 -9.07 -0.55 -30.11
N VAL A 112 -8.51 -1.75 -30.02
CA VAL A 112 -9.17 -2.95 -29.50
C VAL A 112 -8.62 -3.17 -28.09
N PRO A 113 -9.49 -3.21 -27.05
CA PRO A 113 -9.03 -3.44 -25.70
C PRO A 113 -8.39 -4.83 -25.58
N GLY A 114 -7.36 -4.93 -24.76
CA GLY A 114 -6.73 -6.20 -24.42
C GLY A 114 -7.73 -7.17 -23.79
N GLU A 115 -7.48 -8.47 -23.98
CA GLU A 115 -8.39 -9.54 -23.58
C GLU A 115 -8.86 -9.42 -22.12
N ARG A 116 -7.96 -9.07 -21.19
CA ARG A 116 -8.29 -8.92 -19.76
C ARG A 116 -9.30 -7.80 -19.52
N VAL A 117 -9.12 -6.66 -20.17
CA VAL A 117 -10.00 -5.49 -20.05
C VAL A 117 -11.34 -5.76 -20.71
N GLU A 118 -11.36 -6.46 -21.84
CA GLU A 118 -12.61 -6.87 -22.50
C GLU A 118 -13.45 -7.78 -21.59
N HIS A 119 -12.83 -8.79 -20.97
CA HIS A 119 -13.51 -9.67 -20.01
C HIS A 119 -14.02 -8.89 -18.80
N PHE A 120 -13.23 -7.95 -18.28
CA PHE A 120 -13.64 -7.09 -17.19
C PHE A 120 -14.82 -6.20 -17.57
N LEU A 121 -14.81 -5.59 -18.76
CA LEU A 121 -15.91 -4.78 -19.26
C LEU A 121 -17.20 -5.61 -19.41
N CYS A 122 -17.09 -6.82 -19.97
CA CYS A 122 -18.21 -7.76 -20.04
C CYS A 122 -18.78 -8.08 -18.65
N ALA A 123 -17.92 -8.29 -17.65
CA ALA A 123 -18.34 -8.55 -16.28
C ALA A 123 -19.01 -7.31 -15.64
N LEU A 124 -18.48 -6.12 -15.89
CA LEU A 124 -19.05 -4.84 -15.43
C LEU A 124 -20.43 -4.60 -16.04
N LEU A 125 -20.59 -4.82 -17.35
CA LEU A 125 -21.88 -4.70 -18.02
C LEU A 125 -22.88 -5.72 -17.47
N ARG A 126 -22.46 -6.96 -17.21
CA ARG A 126 -23.32 -7.93 -16.51
C ARG A 126 -23.73 -7.43 -15.13
N LEU A 127 -22.81 -6.87 -14.35
CA LEU A 127 -23.10 -6.34 -13.02
C LEU A 127 -24.12 -5.19 -13.08
N LEU A 128 -23.97 -4.27 -14.03
CA LEU A 128 -24.82 -3.09 -14.17
C LEU A 128 -26.18 -3.38 -14.81
N LEU A 129 -26.21 -4.29 -15.78
CA LEU A 129 -27.40 -4.58 -16.59
C LEU A 129 -28.24 -5.73 -16.01
N ASN A 130 -27.69 -6.58 -15.14
CA ASN A 130 -28.43 -7.65 -14.46
C ASN A 130 -29.22 -7.14 -13.24
N ARG A 131 -29.96 -6.04 -13.44
CA ARG A 131 -30.88 -5.53 -12.42
C ARG A 131 -32.16 -6.37 -12.43
N LYS A 132 -32.49 -6.98 -11.29
CA LYS A 132 -33.83 -7.56 -11.08
C LYS A 132 -34.92 -6.50 -10.83
N GLN A 133 -34.55 -5.23 -10.61
CA GLN A 133 -35.47 -4.13 -10.37
C GLN A 133 -35.05 -2.87 -11.13
N ASP A 134 -36.01 -2.24 -11.80
CA ASP A 134 -35.83 -1.00 -12.57
C ASP A 134 -35.30 0.17 -11.72
N VAL A 135 -34.68 1.14 -12.39
CA VAL A 135 -34.22 2.40 -11.77
C VAL A 135 -35.45 3.19 -11.32
N LYS A 136 -35.67 3.25 -10.00
CA LYS A 136 -36.59 4.22 -9.42
C LYS A 136 -35.88 5.57 -9.40
N TYR A 137 -36.35 6.50 -10.20
CA TYR A 137 -36.00 7.91 -10.02
C TYR A 137 -36.60 8.36 -8.70
N VAL A 138 -35.74 8.81 -7.78
CA VAL A 138 -36.14 9.50 -6.54
C VAL A 138 -36.28 10.98 -6.87
#